data_AF-A0A3M1JDG1-F1
#
_entry.id   AF-A0A3M1JDG1-F1
#
_cell.length_a   1.000
_cell.length_b   1.000
_cell.length_c   1.000
_cell.angle_alpha   90.00
_cell.angle_beta   90.00
_cell.angle_gamma   90.00
#
_symmetry.space_group_name_H-M   'P 1'
#
loop_
_entity.id
_entity.type
_entity.pdbx_description
1 polymer ?
#
loop_
_entity_poly.entity_id
_entity_poly.type
_entity_poly.pdbx_seq_one_letter_code
_entity_poly.pdbx_strand_id
1 'polypeptide(L)'
;FSPKMHPKPPAFFDLLHIPAMSACYSPNPNSATGFDLPVEFYTGRRRPEVWQRWLAWDPVNLLDTPAHQSALRHMKLLYLDCGRFDEYALQYGARIFSQKLTALGIAHHHEEFDGGHRHTQHRYDVSLAAISAAFAD
;
A
#
# COMPACT_ATOMS: atom_id res chain seq x y z
N PHE A 1 -12.31 35.74 13.28
CA PHE A 1 -12.60 34.30 13.44
C PHE A 1 -11.29 33.60 13.77
N SER A 2 -11.08 33.19 15.03
CA SER A 2 -9.94 32.35 15.39
C SER A 2 -10.45 30.92 15.54
N PRO A 3 -10.11 30.00 14.64
CA PRO A 3 -10.57 28.62 14.77
C PRO A 3 -10.00 28.03 16.06
N LYS A 4 -10.87 27.50 16.93
CA LYS A 4 -10.43 26.68 18.06
C LYS A 4 -9.88 25.38 17.49
N MET A 5 -8.57 25.17 17.61
CA MET A 5 -7.98 23.85 17.34
C MET A 5 -8.46 22.89 18.41
N HIS A 6 -9.37 21.98 18.04
CA HIS A 6 -9.67 20.82 18.86
C HIS A 6 -8.53 19.82 18.73
N PRO A 7 -7.98 19.28 19.83
CA PRO A 7 -6.99 18.22 19.75
C PRO A 7 -7.62 17.01 19.04
N LYS A 8 -6.90 16.48 18.06
CA LYS A 8 -7.33 15.27 17.33
C LYS A 8 -7.34 14.10 18.30
N PRO A 9 -8.43 13.30 18.37
CA PRO A 9 -8.42 12.09 19.18
C PRO A 9 -7.35 11.12 18.66
N PRO A 10 -6.83 10.19 19.49
CA PRO A 10 -5.78 9.25 19.09
C PRO A 10 -6.12 8.47 17.81
N ALA A 11 -7.39 8.07 17.63
CA ALA A 11 -7.87 7.31 16.47
C ALA A 11 -8.27 8.18 15.27
N PHE A 12 -8.00 9.49 15.29
CA PHE A 12 -8.47 10.41 14.24
C PHE A 12 -8.06 9.98 12.83
N PHE A 13 -6.79 9.59 12.66
CA PHE A 13 -6.29 9.15 11.36
C PHE A 13 -6.82 7.78 10.96
N ASP A 14 -6.96 6.85 11.92
CA ASP A 14 -7.52 5.53 11.67
C ASP A 14 -8.97 5.62 11.17
N LEU A 15 -9.75 6.54 11.76
CA LEU A 15 -11.14 6.80 11.35
C LEU A 15 -11.24 7.42 9.95
N LEU A 16 -10.28 8.25 9.56
CA LEU A 16 -10.25 8.86 8.23
C LEU A 16 -9.72 7.93 7.14
N HIS A 17 -8.90 6.95 7.50
CA HIS A 17 -8.20 6.10 6.54
C HIS A 17 -9.17 5.32 5.64
N ILE A 18 -10.16 4.63 6.23
CA ILE A 18 -11.11 3.83 5.45
C ILE A 18 -11.97 4.70 4.50
N PRO A 19 -12.60 5.80 4.92
CA PRO A 19 -13.31 6.72 4.02
C PRO A 19 -12.43 7.30 2.91
N ALA A 20 -11.19 7.71 3.24
CA ALA A 20 -10.27 8.26 2.25
C ALA A 20 -9.90 7.21 1.18
N MET A 21 -9.58 5.99 1.61
CA MET A 21 -9.26 4.89 0.70
C MET A 21 -10.48 4.46 -0.13
N SER A 22 -11.68 4.48 0.46
CA SER A 22 -12.93 4.26 -0.27
C SER A 22 -13.18 5.30 -1.36
N ALA A 23 -12.86 6.57 -1.11
CA ALA A 23 -12.97 7.60 -2.13
C ALA A 23 -12.03 7.35 -3.32
N CYS A 24 -10.87 6.73 -3.09
CA CYS A 24 -9.90 6.38 -4.13
C CYS A 24 -10.27 5.09 -4.88
N TYR A 25 -10.56 3.99 -4.17
CA TYR A 25 -10.73 2.67 -4.77
C TYR A 25 -12.16 2.30 -5.11
N SER A 26 -13.14 2.97 -4.49
CA SER A 26 -14.56 2.73 -4.71
C SER A 26 -15.37 4.03 -4.80
N PRO A 27 -14.95 5.00 -5.65
CA PRO A 27 -15.75 6.20 -5.90
C PRO A 27 -17.13 5.82 -6.44
N ASN A 28 -18.15 6.55 -6.02
CA ASN A 28 -19.53 6.33 -6.41
C ASN A 28 -20.31 7.66 -6.33
N PRO A 29 -20.47 8.37 -7.46
CA PRO A 29 -21.16 9.65 -7.50
C PRO A 29 -22.66 9.56 -7.14
N ASN A 30 -23.23 8.35 -7.16
CA ASN A 30 -24.62 8.11 -6.78
C ASN A 30 -24.78 7.82 -5.27
N SER A 31 -23.68 7.66 -4.52
CA SER A 31 -23.71 7.53 -3.06
C SER A 31 -23.80 8.90 -2.40
N ALA A 32 -24.52 9.00 -1.28
CA ALA A 32 -24.61 10.23 -0.50
C ALA A 32 -23.24 10.76 -0.02
N THR A 33 -22.26 9.86 0.15
CA THR A 33 -20.89 10.22 0.55
C THR A 33 -19.92 10.35 -0.63
N GLY A 34 -20.37 10.09 -1.87
CA GLY A 34 -19.52 10.09 -3.07
C GLY A 34 -18.66 8.83 -3.26
N PHE A 35 -18.78 7.83 -2.38
CA PHE A 35 -18.06 6.56 -2.45
C PHE A 35 -18.80 5.43 -1.74
N ASP A 36 -18.36 4.20 -1.98
CA ASP A 36 -18.81 3.01 -1.24
C ASP A 36 -17.77 2.55 -0.23
N LEU A 37 -18.22 2.16 0.96
CA LEU A 37 -17.39 1.45 1.93
C LEU A 37 -17.20 -0.02 1.50
N PRO A 38 -16.01 -0.61 1.70
CA PRO A 38 -15.73 -2.02 1.37
C PRO A 38 -16.39 -3.02 2.34
N VAL A 39 -16.90 -2.52 3.46
CA VAL A 39 -17.55 -3.29 4.52
C VAL A 39 -18.86 -2.62 4.91
N GLU A 40 -19.79 -3.43 5.41
CA GLU A 40 -21.01 -2.96 6.06
C GLU A 40 -20.67 -2.35 7.43
N PHE A 41 -21.20 -1.16 7.71
CA PHE A 41 -20.82 -0.37 8.89
C PHE A 41 -21.09 -1.07 10.22
N TYR A 42 -22.25 -1.74 10.35
CA TYR A 42 -22.65 -2.36 11.62
C TYR A 42 -21.97 -3.72 11.87
N THR A 43 -21.86 -4.56 10.84
CA THR A 43 -21.40 -5.95 10.97
C THR A 43 -19.92 -6.12 10.64
N GLY A 44 -19.30 -5.14 9.98
CA GLY A 44 -17.97 -5.30 9.38
C GLY A 44 -17.92 -6.29 8.22
N ARG A 45 -19.07 -6.83 7.77
CA ARG A 45 -19.12 -7.81 6.69
C ARG A 45 -18.64 -7.17 5.40
N ARG A 46 -17.68 -7.82 4.75
CA ARG A 46 -17.18 -7.39 3.43
C ARG A 46 -18.32 -7.33 2.41
N ARG A 47 -18.35 -6.24 1.65
CA ARG A 47 -19.20 -6.07 0.46
C ARG A 47 -18.43 -6.57 -0.77
N PRO A 48 -18.71 -7.78 -1.28
CA PRO A 48 -17.86 -8.42 -2.28
C PRO A 48 -17.67 -7.56 -3.53
N GLU A 49 -18.74 -6.93 -4.01
CA GLU A 49 -18.73 -6.08 -5.20
C GLU A 49 -17.83 -4.84 -5.04
N VAL A 50 -17.81 -4.24 -3.85
CA VAL A 50 -16.95 -3.09 -3.56
C VAL A 50 -15.51 -3.56 -3.37
N TRP A 51 -15.33 -4.67 -2.65
CA TRP A 51 -14.02 -5.25 -2.42
C TRP A 51 -13.31 -5.66 -3.70
N GLN A 52 -14.03 -6.19 -4.71
CA GLN A 52 -13.43 -6.49 -6.00
C GLN A 52 -12.83 -5.25 -6.69
N ARG A 53 -13.43 -4.07 -6.52
CA ARG A 53 -12.84 -2.82 -7.03
C ARG A 53 -11.51 -2.47 -6.35
N TRP A 54 -11.39 -2.77 -5.06
CA TRP A 54 -10.14 -2.60 -4.32
C TRP A 54 -9.09 -3.61 -4.78
N LEU A 55 -9.47 -4.88 -4.93
CA LEU A 55 -8.58 -5.94 -5.41
C LEU A 55 -8.06 -5.72 -6.83
N ALA A 56 -8.80 -4.97 -7.65
CA ALA A 56 -8.34 -4.55 -8.98
C ALA A 56 -7.09 -3.65 -8.93
N TRP A 57 -6.80 -3.02 -7.78
CA TRP A 57 -5.63 -2.18 -7.54
C TRP A 57 -4.61 -2.83 -6.59
N ASP A 58 -4.83 -4.07 -6.17
CA ASP A 58 -3.91 -4.80 -5.31
C ASP A 58 -2.64 -5.18 -6.10
N PRO A 59 -1.45 -4.71 -5.70
CA PRO A 59 -0.19 -5.02 -6.39
C PRO A 59 0.06 -6.52 -6.56
N VAL A 60 -0.36 -7.35 -5.58
CA VAL A 60 -0.20 -8.81 -5.66
C VAL A 60 -1.03 -9.38 -6.81
N ASN A 61 -2.27 -8.91 -6.99
CA ASN A 61 -3.13 -9.38 -8.08
C ASN A 61 -2.69 -8.78 -9.42
N LEU A 62 -2.23 -7.53 -9.44
CA LEU A 62 -1.75 -6.87 -10.65
C LEU A 62 -0.57 -7.62 -11.30
N LEU A 63 0.26 -8.30 -10.49
CA LEU A 63 1.32 -9.18 -10.99
C LEU A 63 0.85 -10.36 -11.85
N ASP A 64 -0.43 -10.75 -11.80
CA ASP A 64 -0.96 -11.80 -12.69
C ASP A 64 -1.10 -11.34 -14.14
N THR A 65 -0.99 -10.04 -14.39
CA THR A 65 -1.13 -9.47 -15.73
C THR A 65 0.24 -9.37 -16.42
N PRO A 66 0.43 -9.96 -17.62
CA PRO A 66 1.70 -9.91 -18.34
C PRO A 66 2.25 -8.49 -18.60
N ALA A 67 1.36 -7.51 -18.80
CA ALA A 67 1.76 -6.12 -19.00
C ALA A 67 2.47 -5.54 -17.78
N HIS A 68 1.97 -5.77 -16.55
CA HIS A 68 2.63 -5.31 -15.32
C HIS A 68 3.94 -6.04 -15.08
N GLN A 69 3.99 -7.36 -15.33
CA GLN A 69 5.24 -8.11 -15.24
C GLN A 69 6.30 -7.57 -16.20
N SER A 70 5.91 -7.28 -17.45
CA SER A 70 6.80 -6.67 -18.44
C SER A 70 7.29 -5.31 -17.97
N ALA A 71 6.40 -4.44 -17.48
CA ALA A 71 6.79 -3.12 -16.96
C ALA A 71 7.81 -3.23 -15.82
N LEU A 72 7.61 -4.14 -14.86
CA LEU A 72 8.54 -4.34 -13.76
C LEU A 72 9.90 -4.90 -14.23
N ARG A 73 9.94 -5.76 -15.25
CA ARG A 73 11.20 -6.26 -15.84
C ARG A 73 12.04 -5.16 -16.49
N HIS A 74 11.43 -4.04 -16.89
CA HIS A 74 12.16 -2.90 -17.46
C HIS A 74 12.67 -1.93 -16.40
N MET A 75 12.33 -2.10 -15.11
CA MET A 75 12.83 -1.23 -14.05
C MET A 75 14.32 -1.51 -13.82
N LYS A 76 15.14 -0.46 -13.78
CA LYS A 76 16.56 -0.57 -13.37
C LYS A 76 16.70 -1.07 -11.93
N LEU A 77 15.75 -0.73 -11.06
CA LEU A 77 15.71 -1.14 -9.67
C LEU A 77 14.26 -1.28 -9.20
N LEU A 78 13.93 -2.45 -8.64
CA LEU A 78 12.71 -2.67 -7.87
C LEU A 78 13.13 -2.98 -6.43
N TYR A 79 12.97 -2.01 -5.54
CA TYR A 79 13.41 -2.08 -4.15
C TYR A 79 12.21 -2.04 -3.21
N LEU A 80 12.10 -3.04 -2.33
CA LEU A 80 11.01 -3.21 -1.39
C LEU A 80 11.61 -3.39 0.01
N ASP A 81 11.37 -2.43 0.91
CA ASP A 81 11.65 -2.62 2.33
C ASP A 81 10.42 -2.35 3.19
N CYS A 82 10.28 -3.11 4.27
CA CYS A 82 9.13 -3.01 5.17
C CYS A 82 9.53 -3.32 6.62
N GLY A 83 8.91 -2.63 7.58
CA GLY A 83 9.11 -2.92 9.00
C GLY A 83 8.55 -4.29 9.38
N ARG A 84 9.31 -5.08 10.13
CA ARG A 84 8.87 -6.42 10.61
C ARG A 84 7.62 -6.36 11.49
N PHE A 85 7.37 -5.22 12.13
CA PHE A 85 6.27 -4.96 13.05
C PHE A 85 5.35 -3.84 12.54
N ASP A 86 5.17 -3.73 11.22
CA ASP A 86 4.30 -2.74 10.59
C ASP A 86 2.85 -2.83 11.12
N GLU A 87 2.32 -1.69 11.57
CA GLU A 87 1.03 -1.57 12.25
C GLU A 87 -0.18 -1.85 11.33
N TYR A 88 0.01 -1.83 10.01
CA TYR A 88 -0.99 -2.17 9.01
C TYR A 88 -0.77 -3.54 8.38
N ALA A 89 0.16 -4.33 8.91
CA ALA A 89 0.45 -5.69 8.46
C ALA A 89 0.96 -5.77 7.00
N LEU A 90 1.56 -4.68 6.48
CA LEU A 90 2.02 -4.59 5.09
C LEU A 90 3.17 -5.56 4.75
N GLN A 91 3.93 -5.99 5.75
CA GLN A 91 5.00 -6.98 5.60
C GLN A 91 4.48 -8.29 5.00
N TYR A 92 3.23 -8.69 5.27
CA TYR A 92 2.67 -9.90 4.65
C TYR A 92 2.40 -9.71 3.16
N GLY A 93 1.89 -8.54 2.76
CA GLY A 93 1.72 -8.18 1.35
C GLY A 93 3.06 -8.14 0.62
N ALA A 94 4.07 -7.51 1.22
CA ALA A 94 5.43 -7.44 0.67
C ALA A 94 6.06 -8.83 0.48
N ARG A 95 5.92 -9.73 1.47
CA ARG A 95 6.37 -11.13 1.37
C ARG A 95 5.70 -11.87 0.21
N ILE A 96 4.37 -11.78 0.09
CA ILE A 96 3.62 -12.45 -0.99
C ILE A 96 4.06 -11.89 -2.34
N PHE A 97 4.19 -10.57 -2.45
CA PHE A 97 4.64 -9.88 -3.66
C PHE A 97 6.05 -10.32 -4.06
N SER A 98 7.01 -10.32 -3.13
CA SER A 98 8.39 -10.78 -3.37
C SER A 98 8.47 -12.25 -3.79
N GLN A 99 7.70 -13.15 -3.14
CA GLN A 99 7.63 -14.55 -3.55
C GLN A 99 7.11 -14.70 -4.99
N LYS A 100 6.08 -13.93 -5.36
CA LYS A 100 5.52 -13.95 -6.71
C LYS A 100 6.50 -13.39 -7.75
N LEU A 101 7.18 -12.28 -7.45
CA LEU A 101 8.24 -11.75 -8.31
C LEU A 101 9.36 -12.77 -8.54
N THR A 102 9.75 -13.49 -7.48
CA THR A 102 10.75 -14.55 -7.54
C THR A 102 10.31 -15.67 -8.48
N ALA A 103 9.08 -16.17 -8.32
CA ALA A 103 8.51 -17.20 -9.18
C ALA A 103 8.41 -16.77 -10.66
N LEU A 104 8.23 -15.48 -10.91
CA LEU A 104 8.16 -14.89 -12.25
C LEU A 104 9.54 -14.51 -12.83
N GLY A 105 10.64 -14.73 -12.09
CA GLY A 105 11.98 -14.36 -12.50
C GLY A 105 12.19 -12.85 -12.67
N ILE A 106 11.45 -12.03 -11.92
CA ILE A 106 11.57 -10.57 -11.96
C ILE A 106 12.59 -10.13 -10.91
N ALA A 107 13.66 -9.46 -11.36
CA ALA A 107 14.71 -8.95 -10.48
C ALA A 107 14.15 -7.92 -9.50
N HIS A 108 14.40 -8.12 -8.21
CA HIS A 108 13.98 -7.22 -7.15
C HIS A 108 14.84 -7.40 -5.90
N HIS A 109 14.88 -6.37 -5.07
CA HIS A 109 15.38 -6.43 -3.71
C HIS A 109 14.18 -6.43 -2.75
N HIS A 110 14.18 -7.35 -1.78
CA HIS A 110 13.21 -7.35 -0.69
C HIS A 110 13.95 -7.55 0.64
N GLU A 111 13.71 -6.66 1.59
CA GLU A 111 14.21 -6.80 2.94
C GLU A 111 13.20 -6.34 3.99
N GLU A 112 13.39 -6.83 5.21
CA GLU A 112 12.62 -6.37 6.36
C GLU A 112 13.57 -5.89 7.45
N PHE A 113 13.22 -4.79 8.12
CA PHE A 113 14.03 -4.18 9.18
C PHE A 113 13.31 -4.19 10.53
N ASP A 114 14.09 -4.04 11.61
CA ASP A 114 13.53 -3.91 12.96
C ASP A 114 12.83 -2.56 13.12
N GLY A 115 11.50 -2.57 13.02
CA GLY A 115 10.68 -1.37 13.02
C GLY A 115 9.25 -1.60 12.56
N GLY A 116 8.46 -0.53 12.55
CA GLY A 116 7.09 -0.49 12.07
C GLY A 116 6.92 0.34 10.81
N HIS A 117 5.70 0.80 10.56
CA HIS A 117 5.30 1.62 9.41
C HIS A 117 5.84 3.05 9.49
N ARG A 118 6.13 3.53 10.69
CA ARG A 118 6.45 4.93 10.99
C ARG A 118 7.92 5.10 11.36
N HIS A 119 8.39 6.34 11.30
CA HIS A 119 9.74 6.74 11.72
C HIS A 119 10.87 6.03 10.95
N THR A 120 10.66 5.81 9.66
CA THR A 120 11.55 5.07 8.76
C THR A 120 12.62 5.94 8.09
N GLN A 121 12.84 7.19 8.53
CA GLN A 121 13.77 8.12 7.86
C GLN A 121 15.21 7.57 7.80
N HIS A 122 15.62 6.82 8.82
CA HIS A 122 16.91 6.14 8.88
C HIS A 122 17.12 5.11 7.75
N ARG A 123 16.05 4.68 7.07
CA ARG A 123 16.11 3.77 5.93
C ARG A 123 16.50 4.47 4.62
N TYR A 124 16.42 5.81 4.58
CA TYR A 124 16.75 6.56 3.37
C TYR A 124 18.22 6.42 2.99
N ASP A 125 19.13 6.30 3.97
CA ASP A 125 20.55 6.06 3.69
C ASP A 125 20.78 4.72 2.95
N VAL A 126 19.88 3.75 3.11
CA VAL A 126 19.94 2.45 2.45
C VAL A 126 19.31 2.51 1.07
N SER A 127 18.04 2.97 0.98
CA SER A 127 17.30 2.97 -0.28
C SER A 127 17.83 4.00 -1.29
N LEU A 128 18.25 5.19 -0.83
CA LEU A 128 18.86 6.20 -1.72
C LEU A 128 20.25 5.77 -2.21
N ALA A 129 21.03 5.06 -1.39
CA ALA A 129 22.29 4.49 -1.84
C ALA A 129 22.06 3.41 -2.90
N ALA A 130 21.07 2.54 -2.73
CA ALA A 130 20.68 1.54 -3.73
C ALA A 130 20.23 2.19 -5.04
N ILE A 131 19.43 3.27 -4.97
CA ILE A 131 19.05 4.06 -6.14
C ILE A 131 20.29 4.67 -6.80
N SER A 132 21.16 5.34 -6.04
CA SER A 132 22.37 5.95 -6.59
C SER A 132 23.25 4.93 -7.31
N ALA A 133 23.41 3.72 -6.76
CA ALA A 133 24.18 2.65 -7.39
C ALA A 133 23.53 2.17 -8.70
N ALA A 134 22.20 2.05 -8.75
CA ALA A 134 21.47 1.62 -9.95
C ALA A 134 21.51 2.66 -11.11
N PHE A 135 21.88 3.90 -10.81
CA PHE A 135 21.96 5.01 -11.78
C PHE A 135 23.37 5.60 -11.89
N ALA A 136 24.40 4.93 -11.38
CA ALA A 136 25.79 5.41 -11.45
C ALA A 136 26.41 5.32 -12.86
N ASP A 137 25.71 4.68 -13.80
CA ASP A 137 26.07 4.57 -15.23
C ASP A 137 25.31 5.56 -16.13
#